data_AF-A0A455U479-F1
#
_entry.id   AF-A0A455U479-F1
#
_cell.length_a   1.000
_cell.length_b   1.000
_cell.length_c   1.000
_cell.angle_alpha   90.00
_cell.angle_beta   90.00
_cell.angle_gamma   90.00
#
_symmetry.space_group_name_H-M   'P 1'
#
loop_
_entity.id
_entity.type
_entity.pdbx_description
1 polymer ?
#
loop_
_entity_poly.entity_id
_entity_poly.type
_entity_poly.pdbx_seq_one_letter_code
_entity_poly.pdbx_strand_id
1 'polypeptide(L)'
;MAAFMACAHAKFTGEVGICTATSGPGAIHLLNGLYDAKKDHQPVVAIVGQQARAAMGGEYQQEVDLLSLFKDVAHEFVHMATSPAQIRHLVDRAIRIALSERTVTAIIIPNDLQTQPAVETPPHAHGTIHSGVGYAAPLTVPHEDDLRRAAAVLNEGERVAILVGAGALNATDEVIQIAEKLGAGVAKALLGRAALPDDLPFVTGSIGLLGTNPSWEMMSNCDTLLMIGSGFPYSEFLPEEGQARGVQIDIDGRQVSMRYPMEVNLIGDSATTLQALLPHLKQKADRDWREHIEKSIAQWWEVLEERAMADADPVNPQRVFWELSPKLPDNCIPDERLRLRGQLVCA
;
A
#
# COMPACT_ATOMS: atom_id res chain seq x y z
N MET A 1 -17.62 4.41 10.69
CA MET A 1 -17.15 3.00 10.83
C MET A 1 -17.28 2.20 9.53
N ALA A 2 -18.42 2.23 8.82
CA ALA A 2 -18.61 1.40 7.60
C ALA A 2 -17.50 1.55 6.54
N ALA A 3 -17.02 2.78 6.27
CA ALA A 3 -15.93 2.99 5.32
C ALA A 3 -14.59 2.38 5.77
N PHE A 4 -14.27 2.42 7.07
CA PHE A 4 -13.08 1.72 7.61
C PHE A 4 -13.20 0.20 7.46
N MET A 5 -14.39 -0.36 7.72
CA MET A 5 -14.62 -1.80 7.50
C MET A 5 -14.49 -2.20 6.02
N ALA A 6 -14.97 -1.35 5.10
CA ALA A 6 -14.80 -1.58 3.67
C ALA A 6 -13.32 -1.51 3.25
N CYS A 7 -12.56 -0.55 3.79
CA CYS A 7 -11.11 -0.48 3.60
C CYS A 7 -10.41 -1.75 4.11
N ALA A 8 -10.74 -2.19 5.34
CA ALA A 8 -10.20 -3.41 5.91
C ALA A 8 -10.54 -4.64 5.06
N HIS A 9 -11.79 -4.76 4.59
CA HIS A 9 -12.20 -5.84 3.67
C HIS A 9 -11.28 -5.88 2.45
N ALA A 10 -11.04 -4.74 1.81
CA ALA A 10 -10.16 -4.65 0.66
C ALA A 10 -8.71 -5.04 0.99
N LYS A 11 -8.16 -4.54 2.11
CA LYS A 11 -6.81 -4.87 2.58
C LYS A 11 -6.62 -6.38 2.80
N PHE A 12 -7.60 -7.05 3.40
CA PHE A 12 -7.44 -8.44 3.84
C PHE A 12 -7.88 -9.49 2.83
N THR A 13 -8.84 -9.17 1.96
CA THR A 13 -9.37 -10.13 0.96
C THR A 13 -8.79 -9.92 -0.43
N GLY A 14 -8.34 -8.71 -0.76
CA GLY A 14 -8.01 -8.32 -2.13
C GLY A 14 -9.22 -8.05 -3.02
N GLU A 15 -10.44 -8.15 -2.49
CA GLU A 15 -11.68 -7.79 -3.17
C GLU A 15 -12.01 -6.30 -3.01
N VAL A 16 -12.99 -5.81 -3.76
CA VAL A 16 -13.48 -4.43 -3.60
C VAL A 16 -14.26 -4.29 -2.30
N GLY A 17 -13.87 -3.34 -1.46
CA GLY A 17 -14.66 -2.94 -0.30
C GLY A 17 -15.86 -2.10 -0.73
N ILE A 18 -17.06 -2.38 -0.21
CA ILE A 18 -18.27 -1.59 -0.50
C ILE A 18 -18.83 -1.05 0.81
N CYS A 19 -19.13 0.25 0.85
CA CYS A 19 -19.88 0.85 1.95
C CYS A 19 -21.04 1.69 1.44
N THR A 20 -22.14 1.72 2.21
CA THR A 20 -23.34 2.47 1.88
C THR A 20 -23.69 3.47 2.97
N ALA A 21 -24.22 4.63 2.61
CA ALA A 21 -24.76 5.60 3.57
C ALA A 21 -25.97 6.36 3.01
N THR A 22 -26.75 6.96 3.91
CA THR A 22 -27.80 7.92 3.56
C THR A 22 -27.22 9.24 3.04
N SER A 23 -28.07 10.17 2.60
CA SER A 23 -27.67 11.52 2.21
C SER A 23 -27.11 12.35 3.37
N GLY A 24 -26.56 13.52 3.04
CA GLY A 24 -26.12 14.54 3.98
C GLY A 24 -25.13 14.02 5.03
N PRO A 25 -25.48 14.02 6.34
CA PRO A 25 -24.55 13.63 7.40
C PRO A 25 -24.09 12.18 7.31
N GLY A 26 -24.92 11.28 6.77
CA GLY A 26 -24.54 9.87 6.59
C GLY A 26 -23.35 9.73 5.64
N ALA A 27 -23.42 10.41 4.50
CA ALA A 27 -22.33 10.45 3.52
C ALA A 27 -21.07 11.11 4.09
N ILE A 28 -21.21 12.21 4.85
CA ILE A 28 -20.08 12.90 5.49
C ILE A 28 -19.33 11.97 6.45
N HIS A 29 -20.04 11.15 7.23
CA HIS A 29 -19.42 10.20 8.17
C HIS A 29 -18.56 9.11 7.50
N LEU A 30 -18.68 8.91 6.19
CA LEU A 30 -17.81 7.97 5.46
C LEU A 30 -16.43 8.55 5.18
N LEU A 31 -16.28 9.88 5.08
CA LEU A 31 -15.08 10.52 4.52
C LEU A 31 -13.78 10.08 5.19
N ASN A 32 -13.72 9.98 6.51
CA ASN A 32 -12.48 9.57 7.20
C ASN A 32 -12.02 8.16 6.77
N GLY A 33 -12.94 7.19 6.68
CA GLY A 33 -12.59 5.84 6.24
C GLY A 33 -12.35 5.74 4.74
N LEU A 34 -12.95 6.62 3.94
CA LEU A 34 -12.66 6.71 2.51
C LEU A 34 -11.26 7.33 2.28
N TYR A 35 -10.85 8.31 3.07
CA TYR A 35 -9.50 8.84 3.01
C TYR A 35 -8.45 7.81 3.44
N ASP A 36 -8.74 6.97 4.44
CA ASP A 36 -7.91 5.81 4.78
C ASP A 36 -7.71 4.90 3.56
N ALA A 37 -8.81 4.48 2.91
CA ALA A 37 -8.74 3.67 1.69
C ALA A 37 -7.97 4.35 0.54
N LYS A 38 -8.21 5.65 0.30
CA LYS A 38 -7.50 6.42 -0.74
C LYS A 38 -6.00 6.47 -0.47
N LYS A 39 -5.58 6.71 0.77
CA LYS A 39 -4.16 6.86 1.13
C LYS A 39 -3.44 5.52 1.20
N ASP A 40 -4.16 4.45 1.51
CA ASP A 40 -3.62 3.09 1.50
C ASP A 40 -3.73 2.40 0.14
N HIS A 41 -4.24 3.11 -0.88
CA HIS A 41 -4.41 2.60 -2.24
C HIS A 41 -5.24 1.30 -2.27
N GLN A 42 -6.40 1.35 -1.63
CA GLN A 42 -7.34 0.24 -1.51
C GLN A 42 -8.59 0.47 -2.36
N PRO A 43 -9.07 -0.55 -3.11
CA PRO A 43 -10.25 -0.44 -3.95
C PRO A 43 -11.53 -0.39 -3.10
N VAL A 44 -12.13 0.79 -2.96
CA VAL A 44 -13.38 0.97 -2.22
C VAL A 44 -14.42 1.72 -3.04
N VAL A 45 -15.67 1.24 -3.02
CA VAL A 45 -16.81 1.89 -3.66
C VAL A 45 -17.80 2.37 -2.61
N ALA A 46 -18.04 3.68 -2.57
CA ALA A 46 -19.07 4.28 -1.72
C ALA A 46 -20.38 4.46 -2.51
N ILE A 47 -21.49 3.93 -1.99
CA ILE A 47 -22.82 4.17 -2.55
C ILE A 47 -23.61 5.02 -1.56
N VAL A 48 -23.89 6.26 -1.90
CA VAL A 48 -24.50 7.23 -0.99
C VAL A 48 -25.83 7.75 -1.51
N GLY A 49 -26.78 7.95 -0.61
CA GLY A 49 -28.06 8.58 -0.94
C GLY A 49 -27.92 10.07 -1.25
N GLN A 50 -28.90 10.61 -1.97
CA GLN A 50 -29.13 12.07 -2.10
C GLN A 50 -30.62 12.38 -1.85
N GLN A 51 -30.93 13.63 -1.54
CA GLN A 51 -32.30 14.12 -1.49
C GLN A 51 -33.02 13.94 -2.83
N ALA A 52 -34.35 14.01 -2.79
CA ALA A 52 -35.17 13.93 -3.99
C ALA A 52 -34.77 15.03 -4.97
N ARG A 53 -34.64 14.68 -6.26
CA ARG A 53 -34.17 15.62 -7.30
C ARG A 53 -34.99 16.91 -7.36
N ALA A 54 -36.29 16.85 -7.07
CA ALA A 54 -37.19 18.01 -7.06
C ALA A 54 -36.92 19.02 -5.92
N ALA A 55 -36.26 18.59 -4.84
CA ALA A 55 -35.94 19.44 -3.69
C ALA A 55 -34.52 20.04 -3.78
N MET A 56 -33.69 19.57 -4.72
CA MET A 56 -32.30 20.02 -4.87
C MET A 56 -32.23 21.49 -5.32
N GLY A 57 -31.27 22.24 -4.79
CA GLY A 57 -31.14 23.68 -4.96
C GLY A 57 -32.10 24.50 -4.09
N GLY A 58 -32.85 23.83 -3.21
CA GLY A 58 -33.86 24.43 -2.35
C GLY A 58 -33.43 24.58 -0.88
N GLU A 59 -32.19 24.27 -0.53
CA GLU A 59 -31.71 24.18 0.86
C GLU A 59 -32.57 23.22 1.70
N TYR A 60 -32.90 22.06 1.11
CA TYR A 60 -33.74 21.07 1.77
C TYR A 60 -33.01 20.43 2.96
N GLN A 61 -33.76 19.81 3.88
CA GLN A 61 -33.18 19.17 5.05
C GLN A 61 -32.09 18.16 4.67
N GLN A 62 -30.88 18.34 5.22
CA GLN A 62 -29.70 17.50 4.95
C GLN A 62 -29.24 17.49 3.49
N GLU A 63 -29.57 18.52 2.71
CA GLU A 63 -28.98 18.73 1.39
C GLU A 63 -27.50 19.12 1.53
N VAL A 64 -26.64 18.43 0.79
CA VAL A 64 -25.20 18.70 0.70
C VAL A 64 -24.78 18.50 -0.75
N ASP A 65 -23.89 19.37 -1.24
CA ASP A 65 -23.23 19.18 -2.54
C ASP A 65 -22.22 18.01 -2.46
N LEU A 66 -22.76 16.79 -2.56
CA LEU A 66 -21.99 15.56 -2.45
C LEU A 66 -21.00 15.37 -3.61
N LEU A 67 -21.28 15.93 -4.80
CA LEU A 67 -20.35 15.86 -5.92
C LEU A 67 -19.06 16.63 -5.62
N SER A 68 -19.19 17.87 -5.13
CA SER A 68 -18.02 18.66 -4.72
C SER A 68 -17.33 18.07 -3.49
N LEU A 69 -18.11 17.65 -2.49
CA LEU A 69 -17.58 17.09 -1.25
C LEU A 69 -16.74 15.82 -1.47
N PHE A 70 -17.19 14.93 -2.37
CA PHE A 70 -16.50 13.67 -2.65
C PHE A 70 -15.42 13.78 -3.74
N LYS A 71 -15.32 14.93 -4.41
CA LYS A 71 -14.45 15.12 -5.58
C LYS A 71 -12.98 14.81 -5.31
N ASP A 72 -12.46 15.13 -4.12
CA ASP A 72 -11.09 14.76 -3.80
C ASP A 72 -10.99 13.27 -3.42
N VAL A 73 -11.77 12.79 -2.45
CA VAL A 73 -11.63 11.41 -1.96
C VAL A 73 -11.90 10.37 -3.05
N ALA A 74 -12.86 10.65 -3.95
CA ALA A 74 -13.23 9.80 -5.08
C ALA A 74 -12.81 10.40 -6.43
N HIS A 75 -11.63 11.03 -6.49
CA HIS A 75 -11.15 11.81 -7.64
C HIS A 75 -11.16 11.09 -9.00
N GLU A 76 -10.93 9.78 -9.03
CA GLU A 76 -10.99 9.00 -10.27
C GLU A 76 -12.43 8.79 -10.77
N PHE A 77 -13.40 8.68 -9.85
CA PHE A 77 -14.79 8.52 -10.22
C PHE A 77 -15.76 8.89 -9.09
N VAL A 78 -16.49 9.99 -9.29
CA VAL A 78 -17.69 10.33 -8.53
C VAL A 78 -18.80 10.74 -9.49
N HIS A 79 -19.99 10.17 -9.33
CA HIS A 79 -21.13 10.55 -10.16
C HIS A 79 -22.47 10.44 -9.44
N MET A 80 -23.38 11.36 -9.74
CA MET A 80 -24.76 11.30 -9.26
C MET A 80 -25.67 10.75 -10.36
N ALA A 81 -26.37 9.66 -10.06
CA ALA A 81 -27.34 9.08 -10.96
C ALA A 81 -28.53 10.02 -11.17
N THR A 82 -28.92 10.22 -12.42
CA THR A 82 -30.06 11.05 -12.82
C THR A 82 -31.16 10.24 -13.51
N SER A 83 -30.88 9.00 -13.95
CA SER A 83 -31.83 8.09 -14.60
C SER A 83 -31.60 6.62 -14.21
N PRO A 84 -32.65 5.77 -14.07
CA PRO A 84 -32.48 4.36 -13.74
C PRO A 84 -31.62 3.58 -14.75
N ALA A 85 -31.64 4.00 -16.02
CA ALA A 85 -30.81 3.41 -17.08
C ALA A 85 -29.30 3.57 -16.86
N GLN A 86 -28.88 4.47 -15.94
CA GLN A 86 -27.48 4.70 -15.66
C GLN A 86 -26.89 3.72 -14.62
N ILE A 87 -27.72 3.19 -13.72
CA ILE A 87 -27.25 2.49 -12.52
C ILE A 87 -26.29 1.35 -12.87
N ARG A 88 -26.63 0.52 -13.85
CA ARG A 88 -25.78 -0.59 -14.30
C ARG A 88 -24.37 -0.13 -14.65
N HIS A 89 -24.23 0.89 -15.51
CA HIS A 89 -22.90 1.32 -15.95
C HIS A 89 -22.16 2.14 -14.89
N LEU A 90 -22.86 2.85 -14.01
CA LEU A 90 -22.21 3.57 -12.91
C LEU A 90 -21.55 2.58 -11.94
N VAL A 91 -22.25 1.50 -11.58
CA VAL A 91 -21.73 0.43 -10.73
C VAL A 91 -20.55 -0.27 -11.40
N ASP A 92 -20.72 -0.72 -12.65
CA ASP A 92 -19.64 -1.42 -13.38
C ASP A 92 -18.39 -0.55 -13.52
N ARG A 93 -18.56 0.75 -13.81
CA ARG A 93 -17.44 1.70 -13.94
C ARG A 93 -16.78 1.99 -12.60
N ALA A 94 -17.55 2.24 -11.55
CA ALA A 94 -17.01 2.53 -10.21
C ALA A 94 -16.14 1.37 -9.71
N ILE A 95 -16.65 0.13 -9.80
CA ILE A 95 -15.92 -1.07 -9.40
C ILE A 95 -14.65 -1.25 -10.23
N ARG A 96 -14.74 -1.11 -11.56
CA ARG A 96 -13.59 -1.31 -12.44
C ARG A 96 -12.50 -0.25 -12.20
N ILE A 97 -12.87 1.01 -12.02
CA ILE A 97 -11.93 2.10 -11.74
C ILE A 97 -11.31 1.91 -10.35
N ALA A 98 -12.09 1.57 -9.33
CA ALA A 98 -11.58 1.28 -8.00
C ALA A 98 -10.52 0.16 -8.03
N LEU A 99 -10.75 -0.91 -8.80
CA LEU A 99 -9.80 -2.01 -8.98
C LEU A 99 -8.55 -1.61 -9.77
N SER A 100 -8.73 -0.96 -10.93
CA SER A 100 -7.65 -0.55 -11.83
C SER A 100 -6.70 0.43 -11.15
N GLU A 101 -7.26 1.49 -10.59
CA GLU A 101 -6.50 2.59 -10.01
C GLU A 101 -6.22 2.39 -8.52
N ARG A 102 -6.69 1.27 -7.94
CA ARG A 102 -6.55 0.92 -6.51
C ARG A 102 -6.93 2.08 -5.60
N THR A 103 -8.16 2.58 -5.77
CA THR A 103 -8.59 3.83 -5.15
C THR A 103 -10.06 3.81 -4.75
N VAL A 104 -10.53 4.93 -4.21
CA VAL A 104 -11.93 5.14 -3.86
C VAL A 104 -12.72 5.68 -5.05
N THR A 105 -13.92 5.16 -5.24
CA THR A 105 -14.93 5.72 -6.15
C THR A 105 -16.26 5.91 -5.42
N ALA A 106 -17.14 6.76 -5.95
CA ALA A 106 -18.41 7.06 -5.32
C ALA A 106 -19.57 7.17 -6.33
N ILE A 107 -20.72 6.60 -5.95
CA ILE A 107 -21.98 6.71 -6.67
C ILE A 107 -22.99 7.36 -5.74
N ILE A 108 -23.59 8.46 -6.19
CA ILE A 108 -24.63 9.19 -5.45
C ILE A 108 -25.98 8.88 -6.10
N ILE A 109 -26.96 8.42 -5.31
CA ILE A 109 -28.27 7.98 -5.81
C ILE A 109 -29.39 8.75 -5.10
N PRO A 110 -30.09 9.68 -5.79
CA PRO A 110 -31.25 10.38 -5.24
C PRO A 110 -32.35 9.41 -4.77
N ASN A 111 -32.98 9.68 -3.62
CA ASN A 111 -33.95 8.76 -3.03
C ASN A 111 -35.18 8.50 -3.92
N ASP A 112 -35.63 9.48 -4.71
CA ASP A 112 -36.74 9.36 -5.66
C ASP A 112 -36.38 8.53 -6.90
N LEU A 113 -35.08 8.38 -7.17
CA LEU A 113 -34.57 7.50 -8.21
C LEU A 113 -34.52 6.05 -7.72
N GLN A 114 -34.19 5.84 -6.44
CA GLN A 114 -34.06 4.49 -5.84
C GLN A 114 -35.38 3.70 -5.87
N THR A 115 -36.52 4.38 -5.95
CA THR A 115 -37.86 3.77 -5.97
C THR A 115 -38.41 3.55 -7.39
N GLN A 116 -37.71 3.98 -8.43
CA GLN A 116 -38.13 3.77 -9.82
C GLN A 116 -37.83 2.34 -10.30
N PRO A 117 -38.58 1.83 -11.29
CA PRO A 117 -38.27 0.55 -11.91
C PRO A 117 -36.83 0.52 -12.47
N ALA A 118 -36.09 -0.53 -12.12
CA ALA A 118 -34.75 -0.75 -12.65
C ALA A 118 -34.79 -1.03 -14.15
N VAL A 119 -33.76 -0.58 -14.87
CA VAL A 119 -33.56 -0.88 -16.30
C VAL A 119 -32.42 -1.90 -16.40
N GLU A 120 -32.78 -3.18 -16.49
CA GLU A 120 -31.80 -4.29 -16.50
C GLU A 120 -30.85 -4.24 -17.71
N THR A 121 -31.42 -3.95 -18.88
CA THR A 121 -30.68 -3.82 -20.14
C THR A 121 -30.92 -2.44 -20.73
N PRO A 122 -29.90 -1.58 -20.75
CA PRO A 122 -29.99 -0.30 -21.44
C PRO A 122 -30.38 -0.51 -22.92
N PRO A 123 -31.21 0.37 -23.50
CA PRO A 123 -31.55 0.28 -24.92
C PRO A 123 -30.30 0.28 -25.80
N HIS A 124 -30.37 -0.37 -26.95
CA HIS A 124 -29.34 -0.24 -27.98
C HIS A 124 -29.75 0.92 -28.90
N ALA A 125 -29.40 2.16 -28.51
CA ALA A 125 -29.80 3.36 -29.21
C ALA A 125 -28.71 4.45 -29.13
N HIS A 126 -28.86 5.52 -29.91
CA HIS A 126 -27.97 6.67 -29.79
C HIS A 126 -28.04 7.25 -28.35
N GLY A 127 -26.88 7.54 -27.76
CA GLY A 127 -26.78 8.09 -26.40
C GLY A 127 -26.83 7.06 -25.27
N THR A 128 -26.78 5.76 -25.56
CA THR A 128 -26.69 4.71 -24.54
C THR A 128 -25.25 4.22 -24.35
N ILE A 129 -24.94 3.79 -23.13
CA ILE A 129 -23.66 3.20 -22.76
C ILE A 129 -23.89 1.75 -22.37
N HIS A 130 -23.00 0.88 -22.82
CA HIS A 130 -23.00 -0.53 -22.48
C HIS A 130 -21.75 -0.86 -21.68
N SER A 131 -21.93 -1.55 -20.56
CA SER A 131 -20.87 -2.01 -19.67
C SER A 131 -21.01 -3.51 -19.38
N GLY A 132 -19.87 -4.16 -19.19
CA GLY A 132 -19.76 -5.57 -18.83
C GLY A 132 -19.10 -5.75 -17.48
N VAL A 133 -19.30 -6.93 -16.88
CA VAL A 133 -18.69 -7.33 -15.62
C VAL A 133 -17.26 -7.81 -15.87
N GLY A 134 -16.37 -7.51 -14.93
CA GLY A 134 -15.02 -8.07 -14.89
C GLY A 134 -13.92 -7.02 -15.06
N TYR A 135 -12.78 -7.37 -14.47
CA TYR A 135 -11.50 -6.70 -14.60
C TYR A 135 -10.41 -7.77 -14.48
N ALA A 136 -9.45 -7.75 -15.39
CA ALA A 136 -8.26 -8.57 -15.30
C ALA A 136 -7.06 -7.61 -15.26
N ALA A 137 -6.29 -7.68 -14.18
CA ALA A 137 -5.10 -6.85 -14.05
C ALA A 137 -4.09 -7.22 -15.16
N PRO A 138 -3.45 -6.24 -15.83
CA PRO A 138 -2.42 -6.52 -16.81
C PRO A 138 -1.15 -7.05 -16.14
N LEU A 139 -0.34 -7.78 -16.90
CA LEU A 139 1.04 -8.07 -16.52
C LEU A 139 1.92 -6.89 -16.94
N THR A 140 2.48 -6.16 -15.98
CA THR A 140 3.34 -5.00 -16.24
C THR A 140 4.78 -5.35 -15.85
N VAL A 141 5.67 -5.43 -16.85
CA VAL A 141 7.09 -5.78 -16.66
C VAL A 141 7.96 -4.73 -17.37
N PRO A 142 9.08 -4.30 -16.77
CA PRO A 142 10.01 -3.37 -17.40
C PRO A 142 10.66 -3.91 -18.67
N HIS A 143 11.23 -3.02 -19.48
CA HIS A 143 12.04 -3.39 -20.62
C HIS A 143 13.36 -4.06 -20.19
N GLU A 144 13.81 -5.01 -21.01
CA GLU A 144 15.06 -5.76 -20.81
C GLU A 144 16.29 -4.86 -20.64
N ASP A 145 16.39 -3.77 -21.42
CA ASP A 145 17.52 -2.84 -21.34
C ASP A 145 17.56 -2.10 -19.99
N ASP A 146 16.41 -1.76 -19.42
CA ASP A 146 16.32 -1.12 -18.11
C ASP A 146 16.64 -2.11 -16.99
N LEU A 147 16.23 -3.38 -17.12
CA LEU A 147 16.62 -4.45 -16.19
C LEU A 147 18.14 -4.66 -16.18
N ARG A 148 18.78 -4.66 -17.36
CA ARG A 148 20.24 -4.78 -17.47
C ARG A 148 20.97 -3.58 -16.88
N ARG A 149 20.46 -2.37 -17.07
CA ARG A 149 20.98 -1.15 -16.43
C ARG A 149 20.84 -1.22 -14.91
N ALA A 150 19.66 -1.56 -14.40
CA ALA A 150 19.42 -1.73 -12.96
C ALA A 150 20.37 -2.78 -12.37
N ALA A 151 20.54 -3.92 -13.04
CA ALA A 151 21.47 -4.95 -12.62
C ALA A 151 22.93 -4.47 -12.61
N ALA A 152 23.34 -3.61 -13.55
CA ALA A 152 24.69 -3.03 -13.53
C ALA A 152 24.91 -2.19 -12.27
N VAL A 153 23.97 -1.31 -11.91
CA VAL A 153 24.02 -0.51 -10.68
C VAL A 153 24.13 -1.41 -9.44
N LEU A 154 23.23 -2.39 -9.32
CA LEU A 154 23.17 -3.29 -8.16
C LEU A 154 24.39 -4.21 -8.05
N ASN A 155 24.94 -4.67 -9.17
CA ASN A 155 26.12 -5.52 -9.18
C ASN A 155 27.39 -4.77 -8.77
N GLU A 156 27.49 -3.47 -9.06
CA GLU A 156 28.64 -2.63 -8.71
C GLU A 156 28.65 -2.20 -7.24
N GLY A 157 27.50 -2.13 -6.57
CA GLY A 157 27.38 -1.70 -5.17
C GLY A 157 28.08 -2.60 -4.15
N GLU A 158 28.82 -2.07 -3.20
CA GLU A 158 29.49 -2.86 -2.16
C GLU A 158 28.65 -2.97 -0.89
N ARG A 159 27.92 -1.91 -0.55
CA ARG A 159 27.05 -1.82 0.63
C ARG A 159 25.61 -1.60 0.18
N VAL A 160 24.96 -2.68 -0.24
CA VAL A 160 23.59 -2.64 -0.76
C VAL A 160 22.56 -2.61 0.38
N ALA A 161 21.65 -1.65 0.33
CA ALA A 161 20.46 -1.58 1.18
C ALA A 161 19.20 -1.78 0.35
N ILE A 162 18.25 -2.56 0.87
CA ILE A 162 16.93 -2.74 0.27
C ILE A 162 15.88 -2.06 1.15
N LEU A 163 14.98 -1.29 0.56
CA LEU A 163 13.78 -0.78 1.21
C LEU A 163 12.53 -1.37 0.56
N VAL A 164 11.77 -2.18 1.29
CA VAL A 164 10.51 -2.75 0.80
C VAL A 164 9.29 -2.05 1.38
N GLY A 165 8.28 -1.84 0.53
CA GLY A 165 6.98 -1.30 0.91
C GLY A 165 5.83 -2.26 0.64
N ALA A 166 4.60 -1.75 0.73
CA ALA A 166 3.39 -2.54 0.54
C ALA A 166 3.25 -3.13 -0.88
N GLY A 167 3.92 -2.54 -1.89
CA GLY A 167 3.97 -3.09 -3.24
C GLY A 167 4.71 -4.43 -3.35
N ALA A 168 5.54 -4.76 -2.36
CA ALA A 168 6.29 -6.02 -2.32
C ALA A 168 5.57 -7.15 -1.54
N LEU A 169 4.33 -6.96 -1.07
CA LEU A 169 3.61 -7.95 -0.25
C LEU A 169 3.38 -9.31 -0.94
N ASN A 170 3.41 -9.34 -2.28
CA ASN A 170 3.29 -10.58 -3.07
C ASN A 170 4.62 -11.01 -3.70
N ALA A 171 5.74 -10.48 -3.22
CA ALA A 171 7.07 -10.68 -3.78
C ALA A 171 8.10 -11.18 -2.74
N THR A 172 7.63 -11.82 -1.65
CA THR A 172 8.47 -12.23 -0.52
C THR A 172 9.66 -13.08 -0.97
N ASP A 173 9.42 -14.13 -1.76
CA ASP A 173 10.45 -15.08 -2.16
C ASP A 173 11.48 -14.42 -3.09
N GLU A 174 11.02 -13.55 -3.99
CA GLU A 174 11.89 -12.81 -4.90
C GLU A 174 12.77 -11.80 -4.16
N VAL A 175 12.21 -11.09 -3.18
CA VAL A 175 12.98 -10.15 -2.35
C VAL A 175 14.05 -10.90 -1.55
N ILE A 176 13.72 -12.06 -0.97
CA ILE A 176 14.70 -12.92 -0.28
C ILE A 176 15.82 -13.31 -1.25
N GLN A 177 15.49 -13.80 -2.44
CA GLN A 177 16.48 -14.21 -3.44
C GLN A 177 17.41 -13.06 -3.86
N ILE A 178 16.88 -11.85 -4.06
CA ILE A 178 17.71 -10.69 -4.39
C ILE A 178 18.59 -10.29 -3.20
N ALA A 179 18.05 -10.25 -1.99
CA ALA A 179 18.82 -9.92 -0.79
C ALA A 179 19.99 -10.90 -0.58
N GLU A 180 19.76 -12.20 -0.79
CA GLU A 180 20.80 -13.24 -0.75
C GLU A 180 21.85 -13.05 -1.83
N LYS A 181 21.43 -12.75 -3.06
CA LYS A 181 22.31 -12.61 -4.21
C LYS A 181 23.22 -11.38 -4.08
N LEU A 182 22.66 -10.29 -3.56
CA LEU A 182 23.37 -9.04 -3.35
C LEU A 182 24.06 -8.94 -1.99
N GLY A 183 23.84 -9.86 -1.05
CA GLY A 183 24.37 -9.71 0.32
C GLY A 183 23.88 -8.42 0.97
N ALA A 184 22.61 -8.08 0.75
CA ALA A 184 22.00 -6.85 1.23
C ALA A 184 21.24 -7.08 2.54
N GLY A 185 21.13 -6.03 3.35
CA GLY A 185 20.09 -5.95 4.38
C GLY A 185 18.80 -5.34 3.83
N VAL A 186 17.70 -5.57 4.55
CA VAL A 186 16.35 -5.15 4.13
C VAL A 186 15.63 -4.42 5.25
N ALA A 187 15.32 -3.14 5.01
CA ALA A 187 14.42 -2.34 5.83
C ALA A 187 13.01 -2.35 5.24
N LYS A 188 12.01 -2.12 6.09
CA LYS A 188 10.60 -2.16 5.73
C LYS A 188 9.93 -0.82 6.00
N ALA A 189 9.22 -0.28 5.02
CA ALA A 189 8.24 0.76 5.30
C ALA A 189 7.06 0.16 6.10
N LEU A 190 6.38 0.97 6.91
CA LEU A 190 5.37 0.48 7.86
C LEU A 190 4.27 -0.38 7.20
N LEU A 191 3.67 0.09 6.12
CA LEU A 191 2.65 -0.67 5.36
C LEU A 191 3.22 -1.91 4.64
N GLY A 192 4.54 -1.98 4.47
CA GLY A 192 5.27 -3.11 3.89
C GLY A 192 5.80 -4.10 4.93
N ARG A 193 5.49 -3.92 6.23
CA ARG A 193 6.08 -4.72 7.31
C ARG A 193 5.89 -6.23 7.15
N ALA A 194 4.79 -6.67 6.53
CA ALA A 194 4.51 -8.09 6.26
C ALA A 194 5.13 -8.61 4.96
N ALA A 195 5.86 -7.80 4.19
CA ALA A 195 6.49 -8.26 2.95
C ALA A 195 7.61 -9.29 3.21
N LEU A 196 8.24 -9.23 4.40
CA LEU A 196 9.24 -10.19 4.85
C LEU A 196 9.06 -10.54 6.33
N PRO A 197 9.32 -11.81 6.73
CA PRO A 197 9.46 -12.21 8.12
C PRO A 197 10.55 -11.41 8.86
N ASP A 198 10.32 -11.11 10.14
CA ASP A 198 11.27 -10.40 11.01
C ASP A 198 12.38 -11.32 11.57
N ASP A 199 12.25 -12.64 11.43
CA ASP A 199 13.24 -13.64 11.90
C ASP A 199 14.39 -13.89 10.91
N LEU A 200 14.31 -13.30 9.70
CA LEU A 200 15.40 -13.33 8.74
C LEU A 200 16.54 -12.44 9.26
N PRO A 201 17.79 -12.95 9.32
CA PRO A 201 18.87 -12.26 10.02
C PRO A 201 19.27 -10.93 9.35
N PHE A 202 18.93 -10.75 8.08
CA PHE A 202 19.22 -9.56 7.28
C PHE A 202 18.04 -8.57 7.20
N VAL A 203 16.92 -8.84 7.88
CA VAL A 203 15.79 -7.90 7.96
C VAL A 203 15.99 -6.98 9.14
N THR A 204 16.23 -5.69 8.87
CA THR A 204 16.53 -4.69 9.89
C THR A 204 15.29 -4.20 10.64
N GLY A 205 14.09 -4.55 10.17
CA GLY A 205 12.82 -4.08 10.72
C GLY A 205 12.31 -2.81 10.03
N SER A 206 11.50 -2.01 10.75
CA SER A 206 10.94 -0.78 10.21
C SER A 206 11.98 0.33 10.05
N ILE A 207 11.73 1.25 9.11
CA ILE A 207 12.50 2.50 8.94
C ILE A 207 11.66 3.72 9.34
N GLY A 208 12.33 4.81 9.71
CA GLY A 208 11.72 6.09 10.08
C GLY A 208 11.83 6.39 11.57
N LEU A 209 11.04 7.37 12.04
CA LEU A 209 10.99 7.75 13.45
C LEU A 209 10.60 6.59 14.37
N LEU A 210 9.75 5.69 13.88
CA LEU A 210 9.30 4.47 14.54
C LEU A 210 10.11 3.24 14.08
N GLY A 211 11.28 3.48 13.50
CA GLY A 211 12.16 2.46 12.94
C GLY A 211 13.15 1.92 13.96
N THR A 212 14.09 1.12 13.44
CA THR A 212 15.14 0.49 14.24
C THR A 212 16.50 1.15 13.99
N ASN A 213 17.42 1.05 14.95
CA ASN A 213 18.79 1.52 14.77
C ASN A 213 19.51 0.81 13.61
N PRO A 214 19.39 -0.53 13.43
CA PRO A 214 19.97 -1.21 12.26
C PRO A 214 19.46 -0.68 10.91
N SER A 215 18.16 -0.34 10.79
CA SER A 215 17.62 0.26 9.56
C SER A 215 18.24 1.63 9.28
N TRP A 216 18.41 2.45 10.32
CA TRP A 216 19.05 3.76 10.21
C TRP A 216 20.52 3.61 9.80
N GLU A 217 21.30 2.81 10.53
CA GLU A 217 22.72 2.56 10.23
C GLU A 217 22.93 2.02 8.81
N MET A 218 22.09 1.08 8.38
CA MET A 218 22.15 0.52 7.03
C MET A 218 21.95 1.61 5.97
N MET A 219 20.90 2.45 6.09
CA MET A 219 20.62 3.50 5.11
C MET A 219 21.67 4.61 5.12
N SER A 220 22.16 5.01 6.31
CA SER A 220 23.18 6.06 6.42
C SER A 220 24.55 5.65 5.88
N ASN A 221 24.83 4.35 5.73
CA ASN A 221 26.15 3.87 5.31
C ASN A 221 26.15 3.10 3.97
N CYS A 222 24.99 2.86 3.36
CA CYS A 222 24.92 2.18 2.07
C CYS A 222 25.47 3.04 0.92
N ASP A 223 26.00 2.39 -0.11
CA ASP A 223 26.41 3.01 -1.38
C ASP A 223 25.46 2.71 -2.53
N THR A 224 24.47 1.84 -2.30
CA THR A 224 23.52 1.38 -3.30
C THR A 224 22.18 1.10 -2.64
N LEU A 225 21.12 1.69 -3.18
CA LEU A 225 19.76 1.56 -2.67
C LEU A 225 18.86 0.88 -3.71
N LEU A 226 18.20 -0.21 -3.30
CA LEU A 226 17.11 -0.82 -4.06
C LEU A 226 15.79 -0.59 -3.32
N MET A 227 14.92 0.25 -3.88
CA MET A 227 13.59 0.51 -3.33
C MET A 227 12.53 -0.29 -4.08
N ILE A 228 11.71 -1.08 -3.38
CA ILE A 228 10.76 -2.02 -3.98
C ILE A 228 9.36 -1.71 -3.48
N GLY A 229 8.51 -1.17 -4.37
CA GLY A 229 7.09 -0.95 -4.12
C GLY A 229 6.81 -0.11 -2.87
N SER A 230 7.59 0.94 -2.65
CA SER A 230 7.57 1.76 -1.45
C SER A 230 7.36 3.24 -1.75
N GLY A 231 6.36 3.84 -1.10
CA GLY A 231 6.14 5.29 -1.10
C GLY A 231 6.67 5.99 0.15
N PHE A 232 7.57 5.36 0.90
CA PHE A 232 8.07 5.82 2.21
C PHE A 232 8.31 7.34 2.23
N PRO A 233 7.64 8.09 3.12
CA PRO A 233 7.48 9.53 2.92
C PRO A 233 8.63 10.39 3.46
N TYR A 234 9.51 9.84 4.31
CA TYR A 234 10.48 10.62 5.10
C TYR A 234 11.88 10.50 4.51
N SER A 235 12.24 11.44 3.61
CA SER A 235 13.53 11.42 2.91
C SER A 235 14.75 11.53 3.83
N GLU A 236 14.58 12.12 5.02
CA GLU A 236 15.65 12.27 6.01
C GLU A 236 16.14 10.95 6.62
N PHE A 237 15.41 9.84 6.40
CA PHE A 237 15.84 8.49 6.78
C PHE A 237 16.39 7.68 5.60
N LEU A 238 16.37 8.24 4.39
CA LEU A 238 17.02 7.65 3.22
C LEU A 238 18.48 8.15 3.15
N PRO A 239 19.34 7.52 2.33
CA PRO A 239 20.70 8.02 2.09
C PRO A 239 20.68 9.48 1.65
N GLU A 240 21.76 10.23 1.94
CA GLU A 240 21.92 11.57 1.37
C GLU A 240 22.05 11.50 -0.16
N GLU A 241 21.55 12.51 -0.86
CA GLU A 241 21.66 12.56 -2.32
C GLU A 241 23.14 12.50 -2.76
N GLY A 242 23.44 11.55 -3.64
CA GLY A 242 24.79 11.29 -4.14
C GLY A 242 25.62 10.32 -3.28
N GLN A 243 25.14 9.94 -2.10
CA GLN A 243 25.78 8.90 -1.27
C GLN A 243 25.59 7.51 -1.90
N ALA A 244 24.36 7.21 -2.35
CA ALA A 244 24.00 5.90 -2.85
C ALA A 244 23.49 5.96 -4.30
N ARG A 245 23.81 4.94 -5.10
CA ARG A 245 23.21 4.76 -6.42
C ARG A 245 21.87 4.04 -6.27
N GLY A 246 20.81 4.61 -6.84
CA GLY A 246 19.44 4.17 -6.59
C GLY A 246 18.82 3.39 -7.75
N VAL A 247 18.15 2.28 -7.43
CA VAL A 247 17.20 1.59 -8.31
C VAL A 247 15.84 1.54 -7.61
N GLN A 248 14.78 1.89 -8.31
CA GLN A 248 13.41 1.79 -7.78
C GLN A 248 12.53 0.93 -8.68
N ILE A 249 11.75 0.05 -8.05
CA ILE A 249 10.67 -0.70 -8.67
C ILE A 249 9.35 -0.15 -8.14
N ASP A 250 8.46 0.29 -9.02
CA ASP A 250 7.10 0.69 -8.66
C ASP A 250 6.13 0.36 -9.80
N ILE A 251 4.88 0.02 -9.48
CA ILE A 251 3.85 -0.23 -10.49
C ILE A 251 3.30 1.08 -11.07
N ASP A 252 3.36 2.16 -10.29
CA ASP A 252 2.89 3.49 -10.68
C ASP A 252 4.08 4.40 -11.04
N GLY A 253 4.23 4.69 -12.33
CA GLY A 253 5.27 5.57 -12.84
C GLY A 253 5.21 7.01 -12.30
N ARG A 254 4.13 7.43 -11.63
CA ARG A 254 4.05 8.73 -10.96
C ARG A 254 4.81 8.78 -9.63
N GLN A 255 5.14 7.62 -9.05
CA GLN A 255 5.74 7.52 -7.71
C GLN A 255 7.27 7.38 -7.73
N VAL A 256 7.87 7.18 -8.91
CA VAL A 256 9.31 6.94 -9.02
C VAL A 256 10.14 8.21 -8.85
N SER A 257 11.31 8.07 -8.24
CA SER A 257 12.26 9.14 -7.92
C SER A 257 11.72 10.29 -7.06
N MET A 258 10.54 10.12 -6.42
CA MET A 258 9.93 11.17 -5.60
C MET A 258 10.58 11.33 -4.22
N ARG A 259 11.24 10.27 -3.73
CA ARG A 259 11.81 10.21 -2.37
C ARG A 259 13.33 10.23 -2.34
N TYR A 260 13.95 9.75 -3.41
CA TYR A 260 15.39 9.73 -3.62
C TYR A 260 15.64 9.76 -5.14
N PRO A 261 16.66 10.47 -5.65
CA PRO A 261 16.95 10.54 -7.08
C PRO A 261 17.53 9.23 -7.59
N MET A 262 16.65 8.30 -7.97
CA MET A 262 17.02 6.99 -8.51
C MET A 262 17.68 7.10 -9.88
N GLU A 263 18.74 6.32 -10.11
CA GLU A 263 19.45 6.22 -11.38
C GLU A 263 18.67 5.38 -12.40
N VAL A 264 17.97 4.35 -11.93
CA VAL A 264 17.12 3.48 -12.76
C VAL A 264 15.76 3.27 -12.11
N ASN A 265 14.70 3.60 -12.86
CA ASN A 265 13.32 3.35 -12.48
C ASN A 265 12.75 2.22 -13.31
N LEU A 266 12.22 1.20 -12.64
CA LEU A 266 11.64 0.00 -13.23
C LEU A 266 10.13 0.03 -12.97
N ILE A 267 9.36 0.34 -14.02
CA ILE A 267 7.90 0.42 -13.90
C ILE A 267 7.30 -0.97 -14.11
N GLY A 268 6.80 -1.57 -13.04
CA GLY A 268 6.27 -2.93 -13.10
C GLY A 268 5.80 -3.49 -11.76
N ASP A 269 5.10 -4.62 -11.84
CA ASP A 269 4.78 -5.43 -10.67
C ASP A 269 6.08 -5.89 -9.98
N SER A 270 6.11 -5.82 -8.64
CA SER A 270 7.34 -6.10 -7.88
C SER A 270 7.82 -7.53 -8.08
N ALA A 271 6.94 -8.53 -7.95
CA ALA A 271 7.34 -9.94 -8.06
C ALA A 271 7.88 -10.25 -9.47
N THR A 272 7.11 -9.89 -10.49
CA THR A 272 7.48 -10.18 -11.89
C THR A 272 8.75 -9.43 -12.31
N THR A 273 8.91 -8.18 -11.85
CA THR A 273 10.12 -7.39 -12.11
C THR A 273 11.36 -7.99 -11.46
N LEU A 274 11.25 -8.41 -10.20
CA LEU A 274 12.36 -9.04 -9.48
C LEU A 274 12.74 -10.39 -10.12
N GLN A 275 11.76 -11.19 -10.56
CA GLN A 275 12.00 -12.42 -11.32
C GLN A 275 12.77 -12.16 -12.62
N ALA A 276 12.40 -11.12 -13.36
CA ALA A 276 13.09 -10.73 -14.59
C ALA A 276 14.48 -10.14 -14.33
N LEU A 277 14.68 -9.48 -13.19
CA LEU A 277 15.97 -8.89 -12.79
C LEU A 277 16.97 -9.94 -12.30
N LEU A 278 16.50 -10.96 -11.58
CA LEU A 278 17.33 -11.99 -10.92
C LEU A 278 18.40 -12.61 -11.83
N PRO A 279 18.12 -13.02 -13.09
CA PRO A 279 19.13 -13.58 -14.00
C PRO A 279 20.32 -12.65 -14.29
N HIS A 280 20.15 -11.33 -14.19
CA HIS A 280 21.18 -10.34 -14.50
C HIS A 280 22.06 -9.99 -13.30
N LEU A 281 21.63 -10.36 -12.09
CA LEU A 281 22.41 -10.14 -10.87
C LEU A 281 23.54 -11.17 -10.76
N LYS A 282 24.64 -10.77 -10.11
CA LYS A 282 25.78 -11.62 -9.77
C LYS A 282 25.75 -11.93 -8.29
N GLN A 283 26.07 -13.18 -7.94
CA GLN A 283 26.21 -13.57 -6.53
C GLN A 283 27.41 -12.84 -5.93
N LYS A 284 27.19 -12.01 -4.91
CA LYS A 284 28.28 -11.41 -4.13
C LYS A 284 28.88 -12.46 -3.20
N ALA A 285 30.20 -12.58 -3.28
CA ALA A 285 30.99 -13.50 -2.45
C ALA A 285 31.41 -12.85 -1.12
N ASP A 286 31.70 -11.55 -1.15
CA ASP A 286 31.92 -10.74 0.05
C ASP A 286 30.59 -10.58 0.80
N ARG A 287 30.63 -10.90 2.10
CA ARG A 287 29.48 -10.85 3.02
C ARG A 287 29.71 -9.92 4.19
N ASP A 288 30.84 -9.21 4.26
CA ASP A 288 31.21 -8.38 5.42
C ASP A 288 30.12 -7.33 5.74
N TRP A 289 29.55 -6.71 4.71
CA TRP A 289 28.44 -5.77 4.86
C TRP A 289 27.20 -6.41 5.48
N ARG A 290 26.82 -7.60 5.00
CA ARG A 290 25.65 -8.31 5.52
C ARG A 290 25.90 -8.81 6.94
N GLU A 291 27.05 -9.41 7.20
CA GLU A 291 27.43 -9.88 8.54
C GLU A 291 27.45 -8.72 9.57
N HIS A 292 27.88 -7.53 9.15
CA HIS A 292 27.78 -6.33 9.97
C HIS A 292 26.33 -5.97 10.32
N ILE A 293 25.42 -6.00 9.34
CA ILE A 293 23.99 -5.74 9.55
C ILE A 293 23.36 -6.79 10.47
N GLU A 294 23.62 -8.07 10.21
CA GLU A 294 23.10 -9.19 11.02
C GLU A 294 23.54 -9.05 12.49
N LYS A 295 24.78 -8.62 12.72
CA LYS A 295 25.28 -8.31 14.07
C LYS A 295 24.57 -7.12 14.71
N SER A 296 24.35 -6.03 13.97
CA SER A 296 23.61 -4.85 14.48
C SER A 296 22.16 -5.23 14.86
N ILE A 297 21.52 -6.09 14.07
CA ILE A 297 20.18 -6.63 14.36
C ILE A 297 20.17 -7.47 15.65
N ALA A 298 21.13 -8.39 15.80
CA ALA A 298 21.23 -9.21 17.01
C ALA A 298 21.38 -8.35 18.27
N GLN A 299 22.24 -7.33 18.22
CA GLN A 299 22.42 -6.36 19.31
C GLN A 299 21.16 -5.53 19.58
N TRP A 300 20.43 -5.15 18.52
CA TRP A 300 19.18 -4.41 18.67
C TRP A 300 18.09 -5.20 19.39
N TRP A 301 18.02 -6.52 19.18
CA TRP A 301 17.10 -7.38 19.91
C TRP A 301 17.39 -7.43 21.42
N GLU A 302 18.66 -7.45 21.82
CA GLU A 302 19.05 -7.36 23.23
C GLU A 302 18.58 -6.02 23.84
N VAL A 303 18.78 -4.91 23.11
CA VAL A 303 18.31 -3.58 23.53
C VAL A 303 16.78 -3.52 23.66
N LEU A 304 16.04 -4.13 22.72
CA LEU A 304 14.57 -4.18 22.79
C LEU A 304 14.08 -5.00 23.98
N GLU A 305 14.73 -6.13 24.30
CA GLU A 305 14.40 -6.93 25.48
C GLU A 305 14.64 -6.13 26.77
N GLU A 306 15.81 -5.50 26.91
CA GLU A 306 16.13 -4.66 28.06
C GLU A 306 15.12 -3.53 28.24
N ARG A 307 14.75 -2.84 27.16
CA ARG A 307 13.73 -1.78 27.18
C ARG A 307 12.36 -2.30 27.55
N ALA A 308 11.96 -3.46 27.05
CA ALA A 308 10.68 -4.08 27.38
C ALA A 308 10.62 -4.53 28.85
N MET A 309 11.74 -5.01 29.40
CA MET A 309 11.82 -5.49 30.78
C MET A 309 12.09 -4.41 31.82
N ALA A 310 12.43 -3.18 31.39
CA ALA A 310 12.67 -2.06 32.29
C ALA A 310 11.45 -1.75 33.18
N ASP A 311 11.72 -1.51 34.48
CA ASP A 311 10.71 -1.17 35.48
C ASP A 311 9.99 0.14 35.13
N ALA A 312 8.66 0.14 35.28
CA ALA A 312 7.81 1.31 35.07
C ALA A 312 6.55 1.24 35.97
N ASP A 313 5.96 2.39 36.26
CA ASP A 313 4.70 2.54 37.00
C ASP A 313 3.74 3.38 36.14
N PRO A 314 2.56 2.86 35.70
CA PRO A 314 1.95 1.59 36.10
C PRO A 314 2.47 0.34 35.35
N VAL A 315 2.70 0.41 34.04
CA VAL A 315 3.26 -0.70 33.24
C VAL A 315 4.03 -0.15 32.05
N ASN A 316 5.15 -0.78 31.72
CA ASN A 316 5.89 -0.46 30.51
C ASN A 316 5.10 -0.98 29.28
N PRO A 317 4.69 -0.11 28.34
CA PRO A 317 3.89 -0.54 27.20
C PRO A 317 4.62 -1.54 26.30
N GLN A 318 5.95 -1.45 26.17
CA GLN A 318 6.72 -2.39 25.36
C GLN A 318 6.69 -3.81 25.93
N ARG A 319 6.66 -3.93 27.26
CA ARG A 319 6.54 -5.22 27.96
C ARG A 319 5.29 -5.99 27.55
N VAL A 320 4.17 -5.29 27.40
CA VAL A 320 2.88 -5.90 27.03
C VAL A 320 3.00 -6.62 25.68
N PHE A 321 3.58 -5.94 24.69
CA PHE A 321 3.75 -6.50 23.35
C PHE A 321 4.85 -7.56 23.29
N TRP A 322 5.94 -7.39 24.02
CA TRP A 322 7.02 -8.38 24.14
C TRP A 322 6.49 -9.72 24.70
N GLU A 323 5.71 -9.67 25.78
CA GLU A 323 5.16 -10.88 26.40
C GLU A 323 3.94 -11.47 25.66
N LEU A 324 3.18 -10.65 24.94
CA LEU A 324 2.00 -11.09 24.18
C LEU A 324 2.39 -11.79 22.88
N SER A 325 3.34 -11.22 22.15
CA SER A 325 3.81 -11.69 20.84
C SER A 325 4.02 -13.21 20.74
N PRO A 326 4.83 -13.86 21.60
CA PRO A 326 5.07 -15.30 21.50
C PRO A 326 3.87 -16.16 21.89
N LYS A 327 2.81 -15.56 22.45
CA LYS A 327 1.56 -16.25 22.84
C LYS A 327 0.51 -16.19 21.74
N LEU A 328 0.72 -15.39 20.70
CA LEU A 328 -0.22 -15.26 19.59
C LEU A 328 -0.07 -16.42 18.60
N PRO A 329 -1.18 -16.89 17.98
CA PRO A 329 -1.10 -17.86 16.90
C PRO A 329 -0.36 -17.28 15.68
N ASP A 330 0.31 -18.14 14.90
CA ASP A 330 1.08 -17.74 13.70
C ASP A 330 0.27 -16.95 12.65
N ASN A 331 -1.05 -17.16 12.60
CA ASN A 331 -1.96 -16.51 11.65
C ASN A 331 -2.84 -15.43 12.31
N CYS A 332 -2.39 -14.86 13.42
CA CYS A 332 -3.06 -13.71 14.02
C CYS A 332 -3.08 -12.55 13.01
N ILE A 333 -4.25 -11.91 12.86
CA ILE A 333 -4.41 -10.71 12.05
C ILE A 333 -4.56 -9.52 13.01
N PRO A 334 -3.51 -8.75 13.26
CA PRO A 334 -3.65 -7.44 13.87
C PRO A 334 -4.22 -6.43 12.84
N ASP A 335 -4.62 -5.26 13.34
CA ASP A 335 -5.34 -4.24 12.55
C ASP A 335 -4.51 -3.68 11.39
N GLU A 336 -3.19 -3.63 11.53
CA GLU A 336 -2.26 -3.49 10.41
C GLU A 336 -2.02 -4.87 9.82
N ARG A 337 -1.99 -5.02 8.49
CA ARG A 337 -1.80 -6.29 7.77
C ARG A 337 -0.45 -6.97 8.13
N LEU A 338 -0.32 -7.50 9.34
CA LEU A 338 0.87 -8.16 9.85
C LEU A 338 0.56 -9.65 9.84
N ARG A 339 0.92 -10.32 8.74
CA ARG A 339 1.22 -11.75 8.82
C ARG A 339 2.59 -11.87 9.44
N LEU A 340 2.67 -11.84 10.77
CA LEU A 340 3.89 -12.12 11.49
C LEU A 340 3.73 -13.47 12.18
N ARG A 341 4.63 -14.41 11.84
CA ARG A 341 4.90 -15.55 12.71
C ARG A 341 5.42 -15.00 14.04
N GLY A 342 4.53 -14.85 15.01
CA GLY A 342 4.87 -14.73 16.43
C GLY A 342 5.41 -13.40 16.96
N GLN A 343 5.44 -12.29 16.21
CA GLN A 343 5.98 -11.02 16.75
C GLN A 343 5.16 -9.77 16.39
N LEU A 344 4.40 -9.23 17.34
CA LEU A 344 3.87 -7.87 17.33
C LEU A 344 4.87 -6.98 18.08
N VAL A 345 5.81 -6.36 17.38
CA VAL A 345 6.67 -5.33 18.00
C VAL A 345 5.94 -4.00 17.94
N CYS A 346 5.70 -3.39 19.11
CA CYS A 346 5.24 -2.01 19.24
C CYS A 346 6.30 -1.09 18.65
N ALA A 347 5.89 -0.21 17.75
CA ALA A 347 6.76 0.81 17.18
C ALA A 347 6.91 1.99 18.17
#